data_AF-A0A949IL67-F1
#
_entry.id   AF-A0A949IL67-F1
#
_cell.length_a   1.000
_cell.length_b   1.000
_cell.length_c   1.000
_cell.angle_alpha   90.00
_cell.angle_beta   90.00
_cell.angle_gamma   90.00
#
_symmetry.space_group_name_H-M   'P 1'
#
loop_
_entity.id
_entity.type
_entity.pdbx_description
1 polymer ?
#
loop_
_entity_poly.entity_id
_entity_poly.type
_entity_poly.pdbx_seq_one_letter_code
_entity_poly.pdbx_strand_id
1 'polypeptide(L)'
;MLNSSAQGFSRVTNQAAGNASQPGVQLDRNKSIIWARYLIDSPDWLIFATRVTRVNSETGPLATPIKLVSLSLLTPSGKVVYEAMLKPQEMIPSDLISEHGLDYSVVFNAQPFSEIAVRMQKLISGKQILAWDLNAQQHLFDELCKLFAQPLVPFVGYSLRPEYARFVGEYDAASGAYKPQALAVDGISATAECRAMLDVLTQMASTSQSRDAAPVGNQGWTAEFYKPKVNAADKIKDFLGL
;
A
#
# COMPACT_ATOMS: atom_id res chain seq x y z
N MET A 1 10.99 -14.42 -71.52
CA MET A 1 11.10 -12.96 -71.66
C MET A 1 10.61 -12.32 -70.37
N LEU A 2 11.51 -11.59 -69.68
CA LEU A 2 11.33 -10.42 -68.79
C LEU A 2 10.39 -10.55 -67.58
N ASN A 3 10.92 -10.56 -66.34
CA ASN A 3 11.07 -9.42 -65.39
C ASN A 3 9.73 -8.76 -65.02
N SER A 4 9.33 -8.49 -63.77
CA SER A 4 10.09 -7.91 -62.65
C SER A 4 9.25 -7.97 -61.36
N SER A 5 9.97 -8.12 -60.25
CA SER A 5 9.65 -7.83 -58.84
C SER A 5 8.95 -6.49 -58.56
N ALA A 6 8.13 -6.47 -57.49
CA ALA A 6 8.14 -5.40 -56.48
C ALA A 6 7.49 -5.86 -55.15
N GLN A 7 8.30 -5.84 -54.10
CA GLN A 7 7.94 -5.92 -52.70
C GLN A 7 7.10 -4.70 -52.28
N GLY A 8 6.13 -4.88 -51.40
CA GLY A 8 5.27 -3.79 -50.90
C GLY A 8 4.93 -3.96 -49.42
N PHE A 9 5.90 -3.63 -48.57
CA PHE A 9 5.80 -3.15 -47.19
C PHE A 9 4.52 -3.46 -46.38
N SER A 10 4.65 -4.43 -45.47
CA SER A 10 3.83 -4.50 -44.26
C SER A 10 4.02 -3.23 -43.43
N ARG A 11 2.99 -2.37 -43.36
CA ARG A 11 2.93 -1.30 -42.37
C ARG A 11 2.64 -1.94 -41.01
N VAL A 12 3.70 -2.21 -40.27
CA VAL A 12 3.66 -2.24 -38.81
C VAL A 12 3.31 -0.83 -38.36
N THR A 13 2.04 -0.58 -38.08
CA THR A 13 1.66 0.66 -37.37
C THR A 13 2.03 0.48 -35.91
N ASN A 14 3.06 1.25 -35.52
CA ASN A 14 3.47 1.53 -34.16
C ASN A 14 2.28 1.60 -33.19
N GLN A 15 2.15 0.60 -32.33
CA GLN A 15 1.52 0.75 -31.01
C GLN A 15 2.51 1.50 -30.11
N ALA A 16 2.54 2.82 -30.25
CA ALA A 16 3.20 3.71 -29.31
C ALA A 16 2.53 5.08 -29.39
N ALA A 17 1.39 5.24 -28.72
CA ALA A 17 0.87 6.53 -28.23
C ALA A 17 -0.50 6.37 -27.58
N GLY A 18 -0.66 6.95 -26.39
CA GLY A 18 -1.92 7.57 -25.99
C GLY A 18 -2.59 6.98 -24.76
N ASN A 19 -2.14 7.37 -23.56
CA ASN A 19 -3.06 7.55 -22.42
C ASN A 19 -2.63 8.69 -21.46
N ALA A 20 -1.73 9.58 -21.90
CA ALA A 20 -1.24 10.71 -21.10
C ALA A 20 -1.92 12.05 -21.43
N SER A 21 -2.97 12.06 -22.26
CA SER A 21 -3.52 13.30 -22.84
C SER A 21 -4.99 13.52 -22.48
N GLN A 22 -5.37 13.30 -21.22
CA GLN A 22 -6.60 13.86 -20.64
C GLN A 22 -6.21 14.80 -19.50
N PRO A 23 -6.57 16.11 -19.55
CA PRO A 23 -6.19 17.08 -18.53
C PRO A 23 -6.55 16.67 -17.08
N GLY A 24 -7.64 15.92 -16.89
CA GLY A 24 -8.07 15.42 -15.58
C GLY A 24 -7.15 14.35 -14.99
N VAL A 25 -6.61 13.45 -15.82
CA VAL A 25 -5.70 12.38 -15.37
C VAL A 25 -4.39 12.97 -14.87
N GLN A 26 -3.84 13.96 -15.58
CA GLN A 26 -2.61 14.63 -15.20
C GLN A 26 -2.76 15.43 -13.90
N LEU A 27 -3.91 16.09 -13.74
CA LEU A 27 -4.29 16.79 -12.52
C LEU A 27 -4.34 15.86 -11.31
N ASP A 28 -5.03 14.72 -11.44
CA ASP A 28 -5.18 13.77 -10.33
C ASP A 28 -3.86 13.09 -9.97
N ARG A 29 -3.02 12.75 -10.96
CA ARG A 29 -1.65 12.30 -10.72
C ARG A 29 -0.85 13.33 -9.90
N ASN A 30 -0.93 14.61 -10.26
CA ASN A 30 -0.24 15.68 -9.54
C ASN A 30 -0.76 15.82 -8.09
N LYS A 31 -2.06 15.63 -7.84
CA LYS A 31 -2.63 15.60 -6.48
C LYS A 31 -2.06 14.44 -5.66
N SER A 32 -1.97 13.23 -6.22
CA SER A 32 -1.42 12.07 -5.50
C SER A 32 0.07 12.25 -5.18
N ILE A 33 0.85 12.93 -6.02
CA ILE A 33 2.23 13.34 -5.72
C ILE A 33 2.29 14.29 -4.52
N ILE A 34 1.43 15.31 -4.48
CA ILE A 34 1.38 16.28 -3.38
C ILE A 34 0.96 15.60 -2.08
N TRP A 35 -0.05 14.74 -2.13
CA TRP A 35 -0.50 13.95 -0.99
C TRP A 35 0.60 13.07 -0.42
N ALA A 36 1.38 12.38 -1.29
CA ALA A 36 2.49 11.55 -0.84
C ALA A 36 3.58 12.37 -0.13
N ARG A 37 3.91 13.57 -0.65
CA ARG A 37 4.86 14.49 0.00
C ARG A 37 4.36 14.97 1.36
N TYR A 38 3.08 15.31 1.45
CA TYR A 38 2.47 15.70 2.72
C TYR A 38 2.60 14.58 3.77
N LEU A 39 2.35 13.32 3.38
CA LEU A 39 2.52 12.20 4.31
C LEU A 39 3.97 12.00 4.72
N ILE A 40 4.93 12.01 3.79
CA ILE A 40 6.36 11.81 4.13
C ILE A 40 6.89 12.88 5.09
N ASP A 41 6.41 14.11 4.96
CA ASP A 41 6.82 15.21 5.84
C ASP A 41 6.10 15.22 7.21
N SER A 42 5.12 14.32 7.41
CA SER A 42 4.43 14.13 8.67
C SER A 42 5.04 12.96 9.46
N PRO A 43 5.34 13.12 10.76
CA PRO A 43 5.85 12.01 11.58
C PRO A 43 4.74 11.13 12.20
N ASP A 44 3.47 11.53 12.12
CA ASP A 44 2.39 11.00 12.97
C ASP A 44 1.51 9.94 12.29
N TRP A 45 2.16 8.99 11.62
CA TRP A 45 1.48 7.83 11.05
C TRP A 45 2.32 6.55 11.15
N LEU A 46 1.66 5.41 10.99
CA LEU A 46 2.28 4.08 10.93
C LEU A 46 1.81 3.37 9.68
N ILE A 47 2.68 2.54 9.11
CA ILE A 47 2.32 1.62 8.03
C ILE A 47 1.84 0.33 8.65
N PHE A 48 0.71 -0.20 8.17
CA PHE A 48 0.15 -1.45 8.66
C PHE A 48 -0.16 -2.40 7.51
N ALA A 49 0.28 -3.65 7.65
CA ALA A 49 -0.08 -4.74 6.78
C ALA A 49 -0.35 -6.02 7.58
N THR A 50 -1.14 -6.90 6.99
CA THR A 50 -1.43 -8.23 7.50
C THR A 50 -1.28 -9.26 6.40
N ARG A 51 -0.86 -10.47 6.79
CA ARG A 51 -0.97 -11.67 5.98
C ARG A 51 -1.99 -12.57 6.65
N VAL A 52 -2.95 -13.05 5.88
CA VAL A 52 -4.03 -13.91 6.37
C VAL A 52 -4.15 -15.14 5.49
N THR A 53 -4.18 -16.31 6.12
CA THR A 53 -4.48 -17.58 5.47
C THR A 53 -5.82 -18.08 5.95
N ARG A 54 -6.70 -18.39 4.99
CA ARG A 54 -8.01 -19.00 5.19
C ARG A 54 -8.01 -20.34 4.48
N VAL A 55 -8.60 -21.35 5.10
CA VAL A 55 -8.80 -22.65 4.44
C VAL A 55 -10.22 -22.69 3.91
N ASN A 56 -10.36 -22.99 2.62
CA ASN A 56 -11.66 -23.28 2.04
C ASN A 56 -12.28 -24.46 2.77
N SER A 57 -13.42 -24.25 3.41
CA SER A 57 -14.28 -25.39 3.71
C SER A 57 -14.78 -25.86 2.34
N GLU A 58 -14.56 -27.13 1.98
CA GLU A 58 -15.12 -27.71 0.75
C GLU A 58 -16.67 -27.67 0.71
N THR A 59 -17.29 -27.18 1.79
CA THR A 59 -18.72 -27.06 2.00
C THR A 59 -19.19 -25.59 1.95
N GLY A 60 -19.18 -25.01 0.75
CA GLY A 60 -20.00 -23.83 0.42
C GLY A 60 -19.54 -22.47 0.95
N PRO A 61 -20.33 -21.40 0.69
CA PRO A 61 -19.94 -19.99 0.86
C PRO A 61 -19.99 -19.48 2.30
N LEU A 62 -20.01 -20.35 3.32
CA LEU A 62 -19.86 -19.89 4.71
C LEU A 62 -18.44 -19.33 4.91
N ALA A 63 -18.34 -18.28 5.74
CA ALA A 63 -17.09 -17.58 6.04
C ALA A 63 -15.95 -18.57 6.32
N THR A 64 -14.98 -18.64 5.41
CA THR A 64 -13.83 -19.53 5.53
C THR A 64 -13.03 -19.15 6.78
N PRO A 65 -12.81 -20.08 7.71
CA PRO A 65 -12.19 -19.76 8.99
C PRO A 65 -10.76 -19.26 8.79
N ILE A 66 -10.41 -18.23 9.56
CA ILE A 66 -9.04 -17.74 9.65
C ILE A 66 -8.20 -18.82 10.33
N LYS A 67 -7.19 -19.34 9.62
CA LYS A 67 -6.23 -20.29 10.19
C LYS A 67 -4.99 -19.58 10.72
N LEU A 68 -4.48 -18.61 9.98
CA LEU A 68 -3.24 -17.93 10.33
C LEU A 68 -3.31 -16.44 10.03
N VAL A 69 -2.75 -15.65 10.95
CA VAL A 69 -2.57 -14.20 10.77
C VAL A 69 -1.19 -13.82 11.26
N SER A 70 -0.46 -13.07 10.43
CA SER A 70 0.70 -12.31 10.86
C SER A 70 0.53 -10.86 10.45
N LEU A 71 1.17 -9.95 11.19
CA LEU A 71 1.01 -8.52 11.01
C LEU A 71 2.31 -7.78 11.29
N SER A 72 2.41 -6.58 10.72
CA SER A 72 3.55 -5.70 10.93
C SER A 72 3.12 -4.24 10.96
N LEU A 73 3.75 -3.47 11.84
CA LEU A 73 3.66 -2.01 11.91
C LEU A 73 5.05 -1.39 11.75
N LEU A 74 5.18 -0.44 10.83
CA LEU A 74 6.41 0.32 10.59
C LEU A 74 6.19 1.82 10.82
N THR A 75 7.26 2.51 11.22
CA THR A 75 7.31 3.98 11.17
C THR A 75 7.51 4.50 9.74
N PRO A 76 7.33 5.81 9.50
CA PRO A 76 7.64 6.44 8.21
C PRO A 76 9.09 6.25 7.76
N SER A 77 10.02 6.08 8.71
CA SER A 77 11.43 5.77 8.44
C SER A 77 11.71 4.30 8.10
N GLY A 78 10.69 3.44 8.05
CA GLY A 78 10.84 2.01 7.75
C GLY A 78 11.25 1.14 8.96
N LYS A 79 11.29 1.69 10.17
CA LYS A 79 11.59 0.92 11.38
C LYS A 79 10.38 0.11 11.80
N VAL A 80 10.55 -1.20 11.97
CA VAL A 80 9.51 -2.08 12.53
C VAL A 80 9.30 -1.72 14.01
N VAL A 81 8.08 -1.35 14.38
CA VAL A 81 7.70 -1.05 15.78
C VAL A 81 6.91 -2.18 16.42
N TYR A 82 6.31 -3.02 15.60
CA TYR A 82 5.60 -4.19 16.06
C TYR A 82 5.48 -5.22 14.95
N GLU A 83 5.74 -6.47 15.28
CA GLU A 83 5.54 -7.62 14.42
C GLU A 83 5.00 -8.73 15.31
N ALA A 84 3.93 -9.38 14.85
CA ALA A 84 3.27 -10.41 15.63
C ALA A 84 2.63 -11.47 14.73
N MET A 85 2.54 -12.67 15.29
CA MET A 85 1.79 -13.78 14.74
C MET A 85 0.68 -14.10 15.72
N LEU A 86 -0.56 -14.21 15.22
CA LEU A 86 -1.68 -14.65 16.03
C LEU A 86 -1.48 -16.13 16.38
N LYS A 87 -1.63 -16.46 17.66
CA LYS A 87 -1.60 -17.83 18.16
C LYS A 87 -2.66 -18.68 17.45
N PRO A 88 -2.25 -19.71 16.70
CA PRO A 88 -3.17 -20.62 16.06
C PRO A 88 -4.12 -21.29 17.06
N GLN A 89 -5.37 -21.53 16.65
CA GLN A 89 -6.33 -22.31 17.45
C GLN A 89 -6.15 -23.82 17.28
N GLU A 90 -5.45 -24.23 16.21
CA GLU A 90 -5.15 -25.61 15.86
C GLU A 90 -3.68 -25.72 15.42
N MET A 91 -3.16 -26.93 15.33
CA MET A 91 -1.83 -27.16 14.74
C MET A 91 -1.84 -26.73 13.27
N ILE A 92 -0.85 -25.94 12.86
CA ILE A 92 -0.70 -25.46 11.50
C ILE A 92 0.47 -26.19 10.82
N PRO A 93 0.27 -26.74 9.61
CA PRO A 93 1.35 -27.26 8.78
C PRO A 93 2.48 -26.24 8.57
N SER A 94 3.73 -26.69 8.54
CA SER A 94 4.91 -25.84 8.30
C SER A 94 4.83 -25.04 7.00
N ASP A 95 4.20 -25.60 5.98
CA ASP A 95 4.12 -24.99 4.65
C ASP A 95 3.25 -23.72 4.68
N LEU A 96 2.12 -23.76 5.41
CA LEU A 96 1.25 -22.58 5.60
C LEU A 96 1.93 -21.47 6.43
N ILE A 97 2.83 -21.83 7.34
CA ILE A 97 3.62 -20.84 8.10
C ILE A 97 4.64 -20.19 7.17
N SER A 98 5.24 -20.98 6.28
CA SER A 98 6.21 -20.51 5.30
C SER A 98 5.58 -19.55 4.29
N GLU A 99 4.30 -19.68 3.95
CA GLU A 99 3.55 -18.73 3.09
C GLU A 99 3.44 -17.31 3.67
N HIS A 100 3.69 -17.15 4.98
CA HIS A 100 3.77 -15.86 5.67
C HIS A 100 5.22 -15.34 5.78
N GLY A 101 6.21 -16.08 5.26
CA GLY A 101 7.63 -15.73 5.35
C GLY A 101 8.21 -15.87 6.75
N LEU A 102 7.63 -16.75 7.56
CA LEU A 102 8.04 -16.97 8.95
C LEU A 102 8.64 -18.38 9.10
N ASP A 103 9.57 -18.51 10.05
CA ASP A 103 10.05 -19.81 10.49
C ASP A 103 9.07 -20.47 11.47
N TYR A 104 9.04 -21.81 11.53
CA TYR A 104 8.19 -22.53 12.48
C TYR A 104 8.49 -22.15 13.94
N SER A 105 9.72 -21.77 14.26
CA SER A 105 10.11 -21.32 15.60
C SER A 105 9.31 -20.09 16.05
N VAL A 106 8.79 -19.29 15.11
CA VAL A 106 8.02 -18.08 15.40
C VAL A 106 6.64 -18.43 15.99
N VAL A 107 6.12 -19.63 15.72
CA VAL A 107 4.85 -20.14 16.29
C VAL A 107 4.93 -20.20 17.83
N PHE A 108 6.09 -20.51 18.40
CA PHE A 108 6.27 -20.53 19.86
C PHE A 108 6.13 -19.15 20.50
N ASN A 109 6.39 -18.09 19.74
CA ASN A 109 6.25 -16.70 20.17
C ASN A 109 4.92 -16.08 19.70
N ALA A 110 4.03 -16.87 19.11
CA ALA A 110 2.73 -16.39 18.66
C ALA A 110 1.87 -15.94 19.84
N GLN A 111 1.22 -14.80 19.67
CA GLN A 111 0.51 -14.11 20.74
C GLN A 111 -0.99 -14.37 20.67
N PRO A 112 -1.68 -14.51 21.81
CA PRO A 112 -3.13 -14.52 21.81
C PRO A 112 -3.67 -13.20 21.26
N PHE A 113 -4.83 -13.24 20.61
CA PHE A 113 -5.40 -12.04 19.97
C PHE A 113 -5.66 -10.90 20.98
N SER A 114 -6.00 -11.22 22.23
CA SER A 114 -6.19 -10.21 23.28
C SER A 114 -4.95 -9.36 23.53
N GLU A 115 -3.76 -9.97 23.55
CA GLU A 115 -2.48 -9.25 23.68
C GLU A 115 -2.20 -8.40 22.44
N ILE A 116 -2.45 -8.97 21.25
CA ILE A 116 -2.31 -8.24 19.98
C ILE A 116 -3.22 -7.02 19.96
N ALA A 117 -4.50 -7.17 20.30
CA ALA A 117 -5.48 -6.09 20.28
C ALA A 117 -5.10 -4.96 21.24
N VAL A 118 -4.73 -5.29 22.48
CA VAL A 118 -4.27 -4.29 23.48
C VAL A 118 -3.01 -3.59 23.00
N ARG A 119 -2.06 -4.31 22.41
CA ARG A 119 -0.81 -3.74 21.91
C ARG A 119 -1.06 -2.83 20.71
N MET A 120 -1.88 -3.26 19.76
CA MET A 120 -2.29 -2.47 18.59
C MET A 120 -2.98 -1.18 19.03
N GLN A 121 -3.99 -1.26 19.90
CA GLN A 121 -4.70 -0.07 20.40
C GLN A 121 -3.75 0.96 21.01
N LYS A 122 -2.77 0.54 21.79
CA LYS A 122 -1.76 1.43 22.38
C LYS A 122 -0.84 2.07 21.33
N LEU A 123 -0.39 1.29 20.34
CA LEU A 123 0.55 1.77 19.32
C LEU A 123 -0.09 2.75 18.35
N ILE A 124 -1.35 2.52 17.98
CA ILE A 124 -2.06 3.33 16.98
C ILE A 124 -2.79 4.53 17.59
N SER A 125 -2.91 4.60 18.91
CA SER A 125 -3.62 5.69 19.59
C SER A 125 -3.03 7.05 19.19
N GLY A 126 -3.87 7.93 18.64
CA GLY A 126 -3.48 9.26 18.18
C GLY A 126 -2.62 9.27 16.90
N LYS A 127 -2.48 8.14 16.20
CA LYS A 127 -1.71 8.03 14.95
C LYS A 127 -2.62 7.68 13.78
N GLN A 128 -2.27 8.18 12.59
CA GLN A 128 -2.92 7.74 11.35
C GLN A 128 -2.31 6.40 10.89
N ILE A 129 -3.12 5.53 10.31
CA ILE A 129 -2.69 4.26 9.73
C ILE A 129 -2.68 4.36 8.22
N LEU A 130 -1.51 4.13 7.62
CA LEU A 130 -1.38 3.92 6.19
C LEU A 130 -1.39 2.43 5.90
N ALA A 131 -2.35 1.97 5.12
CA ALA A 131 -2.43 0.60 4.63
C ALA A 131 -2.65 0.60 3.12
N TRP A 132 -2.43 -0.55 2.48
CA TRP A 132 -2.70 -0.66 1.05
C TRP A 132 -4.19 -0.44 0.79
N ASP A 133 -5.01 -1.15 1.56
CA ASP A 133 -6.45 -0.99 1.65
C ASP A 133 -6.84 -0.99 3.14
N LEU A 134 -7.10 0.19 3.69
CA LEU A 134 -7.41 0.35 5.11
C LEU A 134 -8.71 -0.33 5.50
N ASN A 135 -9.70 -0.37 4.59
CA ASN A 135 -10.98 -1.00 4.86
C ASN A 135 -10.82 -2.51 4.97
N ALA A 136 -10.02 -3.11 4.08
CA ALA A 136 -9.70 -4.54 4.17
C ALA A 136 -9.02 -4.88 5.52
N GLN A 137 -8.09 -4.03 5.97
CA GLN A 137 -7.44 -4.19 7.27
C GLN A 137 -8.43 -4.06 8.44
N GLN A 138 -9.32 -3.05 8.40
CA GLN A 138 -10.36 -2.86 9.42
C GLN A 138 -11.31 -4.06 9.48
N HIS A 139 -11.78 -4.55 8.32
CA HIS A 139 -12.69 -5.69 8.25
C HIS A 139 -12.07 -6.96 8.84
N LEU A 140 -10.80 -7.23 8.54
CA LEU A 140 -10.09 -8.36 9.15
C LEU A 140 -9.99 -8.21 10.68
N PHE A 141 -9.65 -7.02 11.17
CA PHE A 141 -9.53 -6.77 12.61
C PHE A 141 -10.89 -6.86 13.33
N ASP A 142 -11.96 -6.36 12.73
CA ASP A 142 -13.32 -6.48 13.26
C ASP A 142 -13.77 -7.94 13.34
N GLU A 143 -13.44 -8.76 12.34
CA GLU A 143 -13.69 -10.20 12.36
C GLU A 143 -12.95 -10.89 13.51
N LEU A 144 -11.67 -10.57 13.69
CA LEU A 144 -10.87 -11.10 14.79
C LEU A 144 -11.41 -10.64 16.16
N CYS A 145 -11.78 -9.37 16.31
CA CYS A 145 -12.40 -8.86 17.53
C CYS A 145 -13.69 -9.63 17.87
N LYS A 146 -14.55 -9.90 16.89
CA LYS A 146 -15.75 -10.73 17.08
C LYS A 146 -15.40 -12.17 17.46
N LEU A 147 -14.47 -12.79 16.73
CA LEU A 147 -14.06 -14.19 16.94
C LEU A 147 -13.50 -14.43 18.33
N PHE A 148 -12.72 -13.48 18.85
CA PHE A 148 -12.03 -13.58 20.14
C PHE A 148 -12.70 -12.77 21.26
N ALA A 149 -13.93 -12.30 21.05
CA ALA A 149 -14.71 -11.49 22.00
C ALA A 149 -13.92 -10.30 22.59
N GLN A 150 -13.15 -9.60 21.74
CA GLN A 150 -12.40 -8.41 22.11
C GLN A 150 -13.14 -7.13 21.70
N PRO A 151 -12.90 -6.00 22.38
CA PRO A 151 -13.38 -4.69 21.92
C PRO A 151 -12.87 -4.37 20.52
N LEU A 152 -13.66 -3.62 19.75
CA LEU A 152 -13.26 -3.15 18.42
C LEU A 152 -12.07 -2.19 18.51
N VAL A 153 -11.15 -2.32 17.56
CA VAL A 153 -9.98 -1.44 17.42
C VAL A 153 -10.16 -0.65 16.12
N PRO A 154 -10.69 0.59 16.17
CA PRO A 154 -10.91 1.39 14.97
C PRO A 154 -9.58 1.94 14.45
N PHE A 155 -9.35 1.80 13.15
CA PHE A 155 -8.26 2.41 12.43
C PHE A 155 -8.73 3.73 11.82
N VAL A 156 -7.92 4.77 12.01
CA VAL A 156 -8.11 6.08 11.39
C VAL A 156 -6.89 6.31 10.51
N GLY A 157 -7.09 6.65 9.24
CA GLY A 157 -5.96 6.76 8.32
C GLY A 157 -6.35 6.77 6.85
N TYR A 158 -5.45 6.23 6.02
CA TYR A 158 -5.51 6.33 4.57
C TYR A 158 -5.29 4.98 3.89
N SER A 159 -5.93 4.81 2.73
CA SER A 159 -5.63 3.71 1.80
C SER A 159 -4.70 4.22 0.70
N LEU A 160 -3.55 3.56 0.51
CA LEU A 160 -2.57 3.93 -0.51
C LEU A 160 -2.98 3.50 -1.92
N ARG A 161 -3.67 2.36 -2.05
CA ARG A 161 -4.08 1.77 -3.34
C ARG A 161 -4.81 2.74 -4.29
N PRO A 162 -5.86 3.48 -3.87
CA PRO A 162 -6.54 4.41 -4.77
C PRO A 162 -5.66 5.59 -5.18
N GLU A 163 -4.81 6.10 -4.28
CA GLU A 163 -3.86 7.18 -4.60
C GLU A 163 -2.79 6.71 -5.59
N TYR A 164 -2.32 5.48 -5.43
CA TYR A 164 -1.37 4.91 -6.38
C TYR A 164 -2.00 4.66 -7.76
N ALA A 165 -3.27 4.23 -7.82
CA ALA A 165 -3.98 4.08 -9.10
C ALA A 165 -4.11 5.42 -9.85
N ARG A 166 -4.41 6.52 -9.13
CA ARG A 166 -4.41 7.88 -9.70
C ARG A 166 -3.02 8.34 -10.14
N PHE A 167 -1.99 8.01 -9.36
CA PHE A 167 -0.61 8.32 -9.70
C PHE A 167 -0.14 7.62 -10.98
N VAL A 168 -0.51 6.35 -11.17
CA VAL A 168 -0.20 5.59 -12.40
C VAL A 168 -1.03 6.12 -13.57
N GLY A 169 -2.29 6.48 -13.35
CA GLY A 169 -3.11 7.20 -14.33
C GLY A 169 -3.74 6.32 -15.42
N GLU A 170 -3.75 4.99 -15.25
CA GLU A 170 -4.50 4.09 -16.13
C GLU A 170 -6.01 4.25 -15.90
N TYR A 171 -6.64 5.19 -16.61
CA TYR A 171 -8.05 5.49 -16.48
C TYR A 171 -8.89 4.67 -17.46
N ASP A 172 -9.90 3.95 -16.94
CA ASP A 172 -10.91 3.29 -17.76
C ASP A 172 -12.14 4.20 -17.89
N ALA A 173 -12.34 4.72 -19.11
CA ALA A 173 -13.46 5.60 -19.42
C ALA A 173 -14.83 4.90 -19.36
N ALA A 174 -14.88 3.59 -19.56
CA ALA A 174 -16.13 2.84 -19.50
C ALA A 174 -16.61 2.68 -18.05
N SER A 175 -15.69 2.39 -17.13
CA SER A 175 -16.01 2.29 -15.70
C SER A 175 -15.99 3.64 -14.98
N GLY A 176 -15.43 4.69 -15.58
CA GLY A 176 -15.24 5.99 -14.96
C GLY A 176 -14.27 5.96 -13.77
N ALA A 177 -13.29 5.06 -13.79
CA ALA A 177 -12.40 4.82 -12.65
C ALA A 177 -10.95 4.52 -13.08
N TYR A 178 -10.01 4.77 -12.17
CA TYR A 178 -8.63 4.34 -12.34
C TYR A 178 -8.52 2.84 -12.11
N LYS A 179 -7.80 2.15 -12.99
CA LYS A 179 -7.52 0.74 -12.87
C LYS A 179 -6.65 0.48 -11.63
N PRO A 180 -7.10 -0.38 -10.70
CA PRO A 180 -6.31 -0.73 -9.53
C PRO A 180 -4.99 -1.39 -9.94
N GLN A 181 -3.91 -0.94 -9.32
CA GLN A 181 -2.58 -1.52 -9.51
C GLN A 181 -2.33 -2.57 -8.43
N ALA A 182 -1.52 -3.59 -8.76
CA ALA A 182 -1.00 -4.51 -7.77
C ALA A 182 0.17 -3.86 -7.04
N LEU A 183 0.33 -4.16 -5.74
CA LEU A 183 1.53 -3.80 -5.01
C LEU A 183 2.63 -4.80 -5.36
N ALA A 184 3.75 -4.32 -5.90
CA ALA A 184 4.92 -5.15 -6.13
C ALA A 184 5.66 -5.34 -4.79
N VAL A 185 5.61 -6.55 -4.24
CA VAL A 185 6.24 -6.88 -2.94
C VAL A 185 7.43 -7.80 -3.19
N ASP A 186 8.60 -7.42 -2.66
CA ASP A 186 9.77 -8.30 -2.59
C ASP A 186 9.76 -9.07 -1.27
N GLY A 187 9.32 -10.32 -1.33
CA GLY A 187 9.08 -11.19 -0.17
C GLY A 187 7.59 -11.47 0.08
N ILE A 188 7.33 -12.22 1.15
CA ILE A 188 5.99 -12.80 1.42
C ILE A 188 5.44 -12.46 2.82
N SER A 189 6.19 -11.68 3.61
CA SER A 189 5.80 -11.29 4.97
C SER A 189 5.02 -9.97 5.00
N ALA A 190 4.27 -9.74 6.08
CA ALA A 190 3.60 -8.45 6.31
C ALA A 190 4.61 -7.28 6.36
N THR A 191 5.81 -7.53 6.90
CA THR A 191 6.90 -6.55 6.94
C THR A 191 7.39 -6.19 5.52
N ALA A 192 7.47 -7.17 4.61
CA ALA A 192 7.81 -6.92 3.21
C ALA A 192 6.74 -6.05 2.52
N GLU A 193 5.46 -6.31 2.78
CA GLU A 193 4.35 -5.51 2.25
C GLU A 193 4.39 -4.06 2.78
N CYS A 194 4.68 -3.87 4.06
CA CYS A 194 4.89 -2.53 4.64
C CYS A 194 6.02 -1.76 3.95
N ARG A 195 7.14 -2.43 3.65
CA ARG A 195 8.28 -1.82 2.94
C ARG A 195 7.91 -1.45 1.51
N ALA A 196 7.23 -2.33 0.79
CA ALA A 196 6.75 -2.05 -0.56
C ALA A 196 5.81 -0.83 -0.60
N MET A 197 4.94 -0.66 0.40
CA MET A 197 4.11 0.54 0.51
C MET A 197 4.93 1.80 0.76
N LEU A 198 5.98 1.73 1.59
CA LEU A 198 6.89 2.85 1.82
C LEU A 198 7.65 3.24 0.55
N ASP A 199 8.08 2.25 -0.24
CA ASP A 199 8.77 2.46 -1.51
C ASP A 199 7.85 3.13 -2.53
N VAL A 200 6.60 2.66 -2.64
CA VAL A 200 5.57 3.29 -3.48
C VAL A 200 5.30 4.74 -3.05
N LEU A 201 5.13 4.99 -1.76
CA LEU A 201 4.90 6.34 -1.25
C LEU A 201 6.09 7.26 -1.56
N THR A 202 7.32 6.77 -1.39
CA THR A 202 8.56 7.51 -1.67
C THR A 202 8.73 7.76 -3.18
N GLN A 203 8.39 6.79 -4.02
CA GLN A 203 8.37 6.95 -5.48
C GLN A 203 7.39 8.07 -5.88
N MET A 204 6.16 8.03 -5.35
CA MET A 204 5.16 9.06 -5.63
C MET A 204 5.66 10.45 -5.22
N ALA A 205 6.23 10.58 -4.01
CA ALA A 205 6.69 11.85 -3.49
C ALA A 205 7.92 12.43 -4.24
N SER A 206 8.84 11.57 -4.68
CA SER A 206 10.06 11.95 -5.40
C SER A 206 9.82 12.29 -6.88
N THR A 207 8.65 11.93 -7.42
CA THR A 207 8.31 12.17 -8.82
C THR A 207 8.10 13.66 -9.11
N SER A 208 8.67 14.17 -10.21
CA SER A 208 8.42 15.54 -10.67
C SER A 208 6.98 15.73 -11.16
N GLN A 209 6.40 16.87 -10.83
CA GLN A 209 5.11 17.28 -11.39
C GLN A 209 5.31 17.70 -12.85
N SER A 210 4.35 17.37 -13.73
CA SER A 210 4.36 17.94 -15.08
C SER A 210 3.88 19.40 -15.03
N ARG A 211 4.16 20.15 -16.12
CA ARG A 211 3.84 21.59 -16.24
C ARG A 211 2.35 21.93 -16.22
N ASP A 212 1.46 20.93 -16.31
CA ASP A 212 0.04 21.10 -16.02
C ASP A 212 -0.14 21.20 -14.50
N ALA A 213 0.32 22.30 -13.93
CA ALA A 213 0.12 22.63 -12.54
C ALA A 213 -1.39 22.56 -12.26
N ALA A 214 -1.75 21.75 -11.28
CA ALA A 214 -3.13 21.60 -10.86
C ALA A 214 -3.76 22.98 -10.63
N PRO A 215 -4.82 23.39 -11.36
CA PRO A 215 -5.51 24.62 -11.05
C PRO A 215 -6.01 24.55 -9.61
N VAL A 216 -5.75 25.62 -8.87
CA VAL A 216 -6.08 25.79 -7.45
C VAL A 216 -7.62 25.82 -7.32
N GLY A 217 -8.22 24.63 -7.24
CA GLY A 217 -9.67 24.45 -7.15
C GLY A 217 -10.12 24.27 -5.70
N ASN A 218 -11.11 25.06 -5.31
CA ASN A 218 -11.75 25.17 -3.98
C ASN A 218 -12.15 23.84 -3.29
N GLN A 219 -11.17 23.08 -2.77
CA GLN A 219 -11.40 22.01 -1.78
C GLN A 219 -10.46 22.11 -0.57
N GLY A 220 -10.15 23.33 -0.12
CA GLY A 220 -9.57 23.57 1.22
C GLY A 220 -8.17 23.03 1.48
N TRP A 221 -7.51 22.42 0.49
CA TRP A 221 -6.11 22.00 0.56
C TRP A 221 -5.33 22.69 -0.56
N THR A 222 -4.68 23.79 -0.24
CA THR A 222 -3.88 24.54 -1.22
C THR A 222 -2.46 23.98 -1.29
N ALA A 223 -2.06 23.61 -2.50
CA ALA A 223 -0.66 23.31 -2.85
C ALA A 223 0.29 24.49 -2.57
N GLU A 224 -0.25 25.69 -2.32
CA GLU A 224 0.51 26.90 -1.96
C GLU A 224 1.16 26.83 -0.56
N PHE A 225 0.72 25.91 0.33
CA PHE A 225 1.35 25.75 1.65
C PHE A 225 2.51 24.76 1.68
N TYR A 226 2.70 23.94 0.64
CA TYR A 226 3.86 23.05 0.60
C TYR A 226 5.08 23.77 0.02
N LYS A 227 5.73 24.58 0.87
CA LYS A 227 7.17 24.82 0.73
C LYS A 227 7.86 23.62 1.37
N PRO A 228 8.57 22.76 0.62
CA PRO A 228 9.36 21.70 1.24
C PRO A 228 10.25 22.34 2.30
N LYS A 229 10.17 21.85 3.55
CA LYS A 229 10.92 22.45 4.67
C LYS A 229 12.43 22.27 4.54
N VAL A 230 12.91 21.53 3.54
CA VAL A 230 14.32 21.16 3.41
C VAL A 230 14.66 21.07 1.94
N ASN A 231 15.62 21.87 1.48
CA ASN A 231 16.21 21.71 0.15
C ASN A 231 16.93 20.35 0.10
N ALA A 232 16.93 19.65 -1.03
CA ALA A 232 17.66 18.39 -1.20
C ALA A 232 19.17 18.54 -0.85
N ALA A 233 19.71 19.75 -1.01
CA ALA A 233 21.07 20.09 -0.60
C ALA A 233 21.30 20.06 0.93
N ASP A 234 20.27 20.34 1.73
CA ASP A 234 20.40 20.39 3.20
C ASP A 234 20.33 18.98 3.82
N LYS A 235 19.61 18.04 3.19
CA LYS A 235 19.62 16.62 3.61
C LYS A 235 21.00 15.94 3.43
N ILE A 236 21.77 16.36 2.43
CA ILE A 236 23.13 15.83 2.20
C ILE A 236 24.09 16.35 3.27
N LYS A 237 23.90 17.58 3.75
CA LYS A 237 24.71 18.18 4.82
C LYS A 237 24.43 17.54 6.18
N ASP A 238 23.16 17.34 6.51
CA ASP A 238 22.76 16.65 7.75
C ASP A 238 23.19 15.18 7.76
N PHE A 239 23.20 14.50 6.60
CA PHE A 239 23.69 13.13 6.49
C PHE A 239 25.22 13.01 6.56
N LEU A 240 25.96 14.06 6.15
CA LEU A 240 27.42 14.09 6.17
C LEU A 240 28.01 14.82 7.38
N GLY A 241 27.18 15.40 8.26
CA GLY A 241 27.63 16.14 9.44
C GLY A 241 28.45 17.39 9.08
N LEU A 242 28.08 18.11 8.02
CA LEU A 242 28.73 19.35 7.55
C LEU A 242 27.89 20.60 7.78
#